data_AF-A0A101GMP0-F1
#
_entry.id   AF-A0A101GMP0-F1
#
_cell.length_a   1.000
_cell.length_b   1.000
_cell.length_c   1.000
_cell.angle_alpha   90.00
_cell.angle_beta   90.00
_cell.angle_gamma   90.00
#
_symmetry.space_group_name_H-M   'P 1'
#
loop_
_entity.id
_entity.type
_entity.pdbx_description
1 polymer ?
#
loop_
_entity_poly.entity_id
_entity_poly.type
_entity_poly.pdbx_seq_one_letter_code
_entity_poly.pdbx_strand_id
1 'polypeptide(L)' 'MEIQFKDGLVPVIVQEKRTREVLMLAYANATALELTRTTGYAHYYSRSRQKLWKKGEESGHFQQVCRILVDCDEDAVL' A
#
# COMPACT_ATOMS: atom_id res chain seq x y z
N MET A 1 -5.97 -3.81 -15.67
CA MET A 1 -6.29 -2.72 -14.74
C MET A 1 -5.00 -2.01 -14.41
N GLU A 2 -4.95 -0.73 -14.74
CA GLU A 2 -3.75 0.09 -14.68
C GLU A 2 -3.95 1.16 -13.61
N ILE A 3 -3.28 1.01 -12.46
CA ILE A 3 -3.47 1.90 -11.31
C ILE A 3 -3.07 3.32 -11.71
N GLN A 4 -3.96 4.29 -11.47
CA GLN A 4 -3.74 5.69 -11.72
C GLN A 4 -3.02 6.35 -10.54
N PHE A 5 -1.86 6.93 -10.83
CA PHE A 5 -1.05 7.63 -9.84
C PHE A 5 -1.22 9.14 -9.99
N LYS A 6 -1.91 9.78 -9.05
CA LYS A 6 -2.01 11.24 -8.96
C LYS A 6 -0.77 11.79 -8.29
N ASP A 7 -0.07 12.69 -8.96
CA ASP A 7 1.25 13.21 -8.53
C ASP A 7 2.27 12.10 -8.20
N GLY A 8 2.20 10.99 -8.95
CA GLY A 8 3.07 9.83 -8.75
C GLY A 8 2.72 8.95 -7.55
N LEU A 9 1.56 9.17 -6.92
CA LEU A 9 1.10 8.45 -5.73
C LEU A 9 -0.33 7.94 -5.87
N VAL A 10 -0.63 6.86 -5.16
CA VAL A 10 -1.97 6.31 -5.01
C VAL A 10 -2.28 6.10 -3.53
N PRO A 11 -3.49 6.46 -3.03
CA PRO A 11 -3.93 6.09 -1.69
C PRO A 11 -4.08 4.56 -1.57
N VAL A 12 -3.66 4.04 -0.42
CA VAL A 12 -3.78 2.63 -0.06
C VAL A 12 -4.48 2.53 1.28
N ILE A 13 -5.67 1.92 1.29
CA ILE A 13 -6.41 1.58 2.51
C ILE A 13 -6.00 0.18 2.92
N VAL A 14 -5.64 -0.01 4.18
CA VAL A 14 -5.28 -1.33 4.71
C VAL A 14 -6.43 -1.85 5.54
N GLN A 15 -6.96 -3.00 5.16
CA GLN A 15 -8.02 -3.68 5.89
C GLN A 15 -7.55 -5.02 6.44
N GLU A 16 -7.87 -5.31 7.70
CA GLU A 16 -7.66 -6.64 8.28
C GLU A 16 -8.62 -7.65 7.61
N LYS A 17 -8.06 -8.77 7.15
CA LYS A 17 -8.74 -9.73 6.29
C LYS A 17 -9.98 -10.37 6.94
N ARG A 18 -9.97 -10.61 8.25
CA ARG A 18 -11.00 -11.34 8.98
C ARG A 18 -12.06 -10.41 9.57
N THR A 19 -11.64 -9.40 10.32
CA THR A 19 -12.48 -8.46 11.06
C THR A 19 -13.04 -7.36 10.16
N ARG A 20 -12.40 -7.11 9.02
CA ARG A 20 -12.71 -5.99 8.11
C ARG A 20 -12.44 -4.61 8.70
N GLU A 21 -11.74 -4.55 9.83
CA GLU A 21 -11.28 -3.31 10.42
C GLU A 21 -10.30 -2.60 9.48
N VAL A 22 -10.50 -1.29 9.28
CA VAL A 22 -9.55 -0.44 8.57
C VAL A 22 -8.42 -0.09 9.53
N LEU A 23 -7.22 -0.57 9.23
CA LEU A 23 -6.05 -0.42 10.10
C LEU A 23 -5.33 0.90 9.86
N MET A 24 -5.21 1.33 8.61
CA MET A 24 -4.55 2.58 8.26
C MET A 24 -4.84 3.01 6.81
N LEU A 25 -4.55 4.29 6.53
CA LEU A 25 -4.36 4.81 5.18
C LEU A 25 -2.88 5.16 5.00
N ALA A 26 -2.35 4.84 3.82
CA ALA A 26 -1.01 5.23 3.39
C ALA A 26 -1.04 5.66 1.91
N TYR A 27 0.14 5.99 1.38
CA TYR A 27 0.33 6.26 -0.03
C TYR A 27 1.43 5.35 -0.58
N ALA A 28 1.30 4.94 -1.83
CA ALA A 28 2.32 4.19 -2.53
C ALA A 28 2.64 4.88 -3.87
N ASN A 29 3.89 4.88 -4.28
CA ASN A 29 4.25 5.13 -5.66
C ASN A 29 4.32 3.79 -6.43
N ALA A 30 4.59 3.86 -7.73
CA ALA A 30 4.68 2.66 -8.57
C ALA A 30 5.68 1.62 -8.03
N THR A 31 6.86 2.07 -7.57
CA THR A 31 7.88 1.19 -6.99
C THR A 31 7.43 0.53 -5.70
N ALA A 32 6.73 1.23 -4.81
CA ALA A 32 6.19 0.67 -3.58
C ALA A 32 5.15 -0.42 -3.86
N LEU A 33 4.27 -0.22 -4.83
CA LEU A 33 3.30 -1.26 -5.22
C LEU A 33 3.97 -2.46 -5.88
N GLU A 34 4.99 -2.26 -6.71
CA GLU A 34 5.75 -3.35 -7.30
C GLU A 34 6.48 -4.19 -6.24
N LEU A 35 7.14 -3.53 -5.27
CA LEU A 35 7.74 -4.20 -4.12
C LEU A 35 6.69 -4.95 -3.29
N THR A 36 5.49 -4.37 -3.14
CA THR A 36 4.39 -5.01 -2.42
C THR A 36 3.95 -6.30 -3.11
N ARG A 37 3.81 -6.29 -4.44
CA ARG A 37 3.44 -7.46 -5.25
C ARG A 37 4.52 -8.54 -5.22
N THR A 38 5.79 -8.15 -5.37
CA THR A 38 6.92 -9.09 -5.47
C THR A 38 7.30 -9.71 -4.13
N THR A 39 7.28 -8.93 -3.05
CA THR A 39 7.69 -9.42 -1.72
C THR A 39 6.56 -10.04 -0.92
N GLY A 40 5.30 -9.74 -1.26
CA GLY A 40 4.13 -10.13 -0.47
C GLY A 40 3.96 -9.35 0.85
N TYR A 41 4.75 -8.28 1.07
CA TYR A 41 4.66 -7.41 2.25
C TYR A 41 4.36 -5.98 1.85
N ALA A 42 3.58 -5.26 2.65
CA ALA A 42 3.19 -3.90 2.33
C ALA A 42 4.40 -2.93 2.36
N HIS A 43 4.65 -2.30 1.21
CA HIS A 43 5.58 -1.21 1.03
C HIS A 43 4.81 0.07 0.69
N TYR A 44 5.27 1.19 1.20
CA TYR A 44 4.65 2.49 1.00
C TYR A 44 5.68 3.55 0.67
N TYR A 45 5.19 4.72 0.29
CA TYR A 45 6.00 5.90 0.04
C TYR A 45 5.65 7.01 1.04
N SER A 46 6.64 7.42 1.82
CA SER A 46 6.49 8.56 2.74
C SER A 46 6.49 9.86 1.95
N ARG A 47 5.36 10.58 1.96
CA ARG A 47 5.30 11.91 1.33
C ARG A 47 6.17 12.95 2.03
N SER A 48 6.28 12.88 3.36
CA SER A 48 7.07 13.82 4.15
C SER A 48 8.57 13.53 4.11
N ARG A 49 8.96 12.25 4.10
CA ARG A 49 10.37 11.84 4.07
C ARG A 49 10.89 11.55 2.64
N GLN A 50 10.00 11.61 1.64
CA GLN A 50 10.26 11.31 0.23
C GLN A 50 11.03 9.99 0.02
N LYS A 51 10.66 8.96 0.78
CA LYS A 51 11.36 7.66 0.78
C LYS A 51 10.40 6.48 0.80
N LEU A 52 10.85 5.37 0.23
CA LEU A 52 10.21 4.06 0.39
C LEU A 52 10.37 3.57 1.83
N TRP A 53 9.36 2.88 2.35
CA TRP A 53 9.47 2.12 3.59
C TRP A 53 8.76 0.77 3.46
N LYS A 54 9.29 -0.26 4.12
CA LYS A 54 8.59 -1.52 4.33
C LYS A 54 7.88 -1.46 5.69
N LYS A 55 6.55 -1.60 5.70
CA LYS A 55 5.82 -1.48 6.97
C LYS A 55 6.23 -2.61 7.91
N GLY A 56 6.67 -2.21 9.10
CA GLY A 56 7.15 -3.14 10.13
C GLY A 56 8.67 -3.26 10.19
N GLU A 57 9.44 -2.64 9.29
CA GLU A 57 10.91 -2.79 9.27
C GLU A 57 11.60 -2.36 10.58
N GLU A 58 11.10 -1.32 11.24
CA GLU A 58 11.63 -0.85 12.54
C GLU A 58 10.92 -1.48 13.75
N SER A 59 9.64 -1.86 13.61
CA SER A 59 8.78 -2.27 14.74
C SER A 59 8.51 -3.78 14.83
N GLY A 60 8.85 -4.55 13.81
CA GLY A 60 8.44 -5.95 13.66
C GLY A 60 6.95 -6.15 13.29
N HIS A 61 6.13 -5.09 13.27
CA HIS A 61 4.71 -5.17 12.93
C HIS A 61 4.50 -5.13 11.40
N PHE A 62 4.84 -6.25 10.75
CA PHE A 62 4.70 -6.44 9.31
C PHE A 62 3.25 -6.62 8.89
N GLN A 63 2.96 -6.21 7.65
CA GLN A 63 1.68 -6.45 6.99
C GLN A 63 1.91 -7.38 5.80
N GLN A 64 1.51 -8.65 5.94
CA GLN A 64 1.54 -9.62 4.85
C GLN A 64 0.29 -9.43 3.97
N VAL A 65 0.50 -9.28 2.67
CA VAL A 65 -0.56 -9.01 1.71
C VAL A 65 -1.31 -10.28 1.37
N CYS A 66 -2.62 -10.26 1.56
CA CYS A 66 -3.50 -11.38 1.21
C CYS A 66 -4.21 -11.20 -0.14
N ARG A 67 -4.51 -9.97 -0.51
CA ARG A 67 -5.13 -9.56 -1.76
C ARG A 67 -4.82 -8.07 -1.98
N ILE A 68 -4.80 -7.66 -3.24
CA ILE A 68 -4.78 -6.25 -3.63
C ILE A 68 -6.03 -6.05 -4.48
N LEU A 69 -6.88 -5.12 -4.08
CA LEU A 69 -8.07 -4.69 -4.82
C LEU A 69 -7.85 -3.26 -5.31
N VAL A 70 -8.46 -2.94 -6.45
CA VAL A 70 -8.42 -1.62 -7.06
C VAL A 70 -9.86 -1.17 -7.20
N ASP A 71 -10.13 0.10 -6.93
CA ASP A 71 -11.47 0.68 -7.06
C ASP A 71 -11.88 0.89 -8.53
N CYS A 72 -13.08 1.42 -8.76
CA CYS A 72 -13.72 1.43 -10.07
C CYS A 72 -13.15 2.45 -11.05
N ASP A 73 -12.54 3.53 -10.55
CA ASP A 73 -11.82 4.56 -11.32
C ASP A 73 -10.29 4.40 -11.24
N GLU A 74 -9.84 3.28 -10.65
CA GLU A 74 -8.45 2.84 -10.60
C GLU A 74 -7.50 3.80 -9.86
N ASP A 75 -8.02 4.68 -9.01
CA ASP A 75 -7.24 5.71 -8.31
C ASP A 75 -7.05 5.45 -6.80
N ALA A 76 -7.53 4.30 -6.29
CA ALA A 76 -7.22 3.81 -4.95
C ALA A 76 -7.02 2.28 -4.88
N VAL A 77 -6.32 1.86 -3.82
CA VAL A 77 -6.02 0.45 -3.54
C VAL A 77 -6.54 0.04 -2.16
N LEU A 78 -7.05 -1.19 -2.05
CA LEU A 78 -7.47 -1.85 -0.79
C LEU A 78 -6.74 -3.19 -0.58
#